data_AF-A0A2Z4UFB4-F1
#
_entry.id   AF-A0A2Z4UFB4-F1
#
_cell.length_a   1.000
_cell.length_b   1.000
_cell.length_c   1.000
_cell.angle_alpha   90.00
_cell.angle_beta   90.00
_cell.angle_gamma   90.00
#
_symmetry.space_group_name_H-M   'P 1'
#
loop_
_entity.id
_entity.type
_entity.pdbx_description
1 polymer ?
#
loop_
_entity_poly.entity_id
_entity_poly.type
_entity_poly.pdbx_seq_one_letter_code
_entity_poly.pdbx_strand_id
1 'polypeptide(L)'
;MSSSKESLLANLTSFYGTDRNMPTADQWAHLFDLPADAPIAAVNYVKLRAQAQYAPSEKEPEATGLEAMMRYSSVSTPRAAAVGGAFLLTGFHQGAVIGPATDWDLIIIGHFPTPADYLSLFVDPDYQAAFHHRRAAVETWHAVLSTGNAA
;
A
#
# COMPACT_ATOMS: atom_id res chain seq x y z
N MET A 1 21.92 -8.30 13.90
CA MET A 1 21.12 -7.83 12.74
C MET A 1 19.81 -8.62 12.57
N SER A 2 19.76 -9.95 12.78
CA SER A 2 18.51 -10.77 12.71
C SER A 2 17.35 -10.25 13.59
N SER A 3 17.65 -9.92 14.86
CA SER A 3 16.66 -9.45 15.83
C SER A 3 15.90 -8.18 15.41
N SER A 4 16.50 -7.31 14.59
CA SER A 4 15.83 -6.09 14.10
C SER A 4 14.81 -6.39 13.00
N LYS A 5 15.11 -7.33 12.09
CA LYS A 5 14.18 -7.73 11.02
C LYS A 5 12.98 -8.50 11.58
N GLU A 6 13.23 -9.40 12.53
CA GLU A 6 12.18 -10.15 13.23
C GLU A 6 11.23 -9.21 13.99
N SER A 7 11.78 -8.22 14.70
CA SER A 7 10.97 -7.23 15.44
C SER A 7 10.14 -6.35 14.49
N LEU A 8 10.71 -5.94 13.35
CA LEU A 8 10.00 -5.19 12.32
C LEU A 8 8.87 -6.02 11.70
N LEU A 9 9.15 -7.28 11.37
CA LEU A 9 8.15 -8.20 10.82
C LEU A 9 6.98 -8.42 11.80
N ALA A 10 7.28 -8.61 13.08
CA ALA A 10 6.27 -8.75 14.13
C ALA A 10 5.40 -7.48 14.24
N ASN A 11 6.01 -6.29 14.16
CA ASN A 11 5.26 -5.03 14.15
C ASN A 11 4.33 -4.94 12.93
N LEU A 12 4.86 -5.12 11.71
CA LEU A 12 4.09 -5.03 10.47
C LEU A 12 2.91 -6.02 10.44
N THR A 13 3.18 -7.28 10.78
CA THR A 13 2.15 -8.32 10.81
C THR A 13 1.12 -8.08 11.90
N SER A 14 1.53 -7.57 13.07
CA SER A 14 0.60 -7.22 14.15
C SER A 14 -0.30 -6.05 13.78
N PHE A 15 0.22 -5.03 13.08
CA PHE A 15 -0.55 -3.84 12.73
C PHE A 15 -1.49 -4.08 11.53
N TYR A 16 -0.95 -4.61 10.43
CA TYR A 16 -1.71 -4.81 9.19
C TYR A 16 -2.56 -6.09 9.23
N GLY A 17 -2.23 -7.04 10.10
CA GLY A 17 -2.96 -8.30 10.23
C GLY A 17 -2.82 -9.20 9.02
N THR A 18 -3.81 -10.06 8.80
CA THR A 18 -3.82 -11.09 7.75
C THR A 18 -5.03 -10.95 6.82
N ASP A 19 -5.60 -9.75 6.70
CA ASP A 19 -6.68 -9.49 5.74
C ASP A 19 -6.18 -9.74 4.31
N ARG A 20 -7.07 -10.18 3.41
CA ARG A 20 -6.72 -10.51 2.02
C ARG A 20 -6.07 -9.36 1.25
N ASN A 21 -6.31 -8.11 1.67
CA ASN A 21 -5.77 -6.92 1.05
C ASN A 21 -4.41 -6.50 1.64
N MET A 22 -3.88 -7.26 2.61
CA MET A 22 -2.63 -6.99 3.31
C MET A 22 -1.55 -8.02 2.98
N PRO A 23 -0.26 -7.62 3.01
CA PRO A 23 0.81 -8.58 2.81
C PRO A 23 0.87 -9.58 3.97
N THR A 24 1.07 -10.84 3.60
CA THR A 24 1.39 -11.93 4.53
C THR A 24 2.77 -11.74 5.16
N ALA A 25 3.06 -12.49 6.23
CA ALA A 25 4.39 -12.48 6.85
C ALA A 25 5.51 -12.82 5.84
N ASP A 26 5.28 -13.80 4.96
CA ASP A 26 6.25 -14.19 3.92
C ASP A 26 6.45 -13.07 2.89
N GLN A 27 5.37 -12.37 2.50
CA GLN A 27 5.46 -11.24 1.59
C GLN A 27 6.19 -10.04 2.21
N TRP A 28 5.97 -9.76 3.50
CA TRP A 28 6.77 -8.75 4.23
C TRP A 28 8.23 -9.16 4.33
N ALA A 29 8.49 -10.42 4.69
CA ALA A 29 9.84 -10.96 4.84
C ALA A 29 10.62 -10.91 3.52
N HIS A 30 9.96 -11.17 2.40
CA HIS A 30 10.56 -11.10 1.07
C HIS A 30 11.18 -9.73 0.76
N LEU A 31 10.60 -8.63 1.27
CA LEU A 31 11.18 -7.29 1.09
C LEU A 31 12.56 -7.14 1.74
N PHE A 32 12.87 -7.94 2.76
CA PHE A 32 14.17 -7.92 3.43
C PHE A 32 15.28 -8.63 2.65
N ASP A 33 14.91 -9.41 1.63
CA ASP A 33 15.81 -10.19 0.78
C ASP A 33 16.09 -9.50 -0.55
N LEU A 34 15.39 -8.40 -0.86
CA LEU A 34 15.67 -7.57 -2.01
C LEU A 34 17.03 -6.88 -1.88
N PRO A 35 17.74 -6.59 -3.00
CA PRO A 35 18.99 -5.85 -2.96
C PRO A 35 18.80 -4.49 -2.27
N ALA A 36 19.69 -4.15 -1.34
CA ALA A 36 19.51 -3.03 -0.43
C ALA A 36 19.47 -1.66 -1.12
N ASP A 37 20.11 -1.54 -2.28
CA ASP A 37 20.21 -0.34 -3.11
C ASP A 37 19.29 -0.37 -4.34
N ALA A 38 18.44 -1.40 -4.48
CA ALA A 38 17.55 -1.50 -5.62
C ALA A 38 16.33 -0.57 -5.48
N PRO A 39 15.98 0.20 -6.53
CA PRO A 39 14.76 1.01 -6.52
C PRO A 39 13.53 0.11 -6.53
N ILE A 40 12.44 0.54 -5.88
CA ILE A 40 11.16 -0.17 -5.91
C ILE A 40 10.18 0.58 -6.79
N ALA A 41 9.60 -0.13 -7.76
CA ALA A 41 8.37 0.28 -8.42
C ALA A 41 7.22 -0.61 -7.91
N ALA A 42 6.27 -0.03 -7.16
CA ALA A 42 5.09 -0.71 -6.65
C ALA A 42 3.86 -0.35 -7.50
N VAL A 43 3.28 -1.33 -8.17
CA VAL A 43 2.07 -1.19 -8.98
C VAL A 43 0.90 -1.76 -8.20
N ASN A 44 -0.12 -0.92 -7.97
CA ASN A 44 -1.30 -1.27 -7.20
C ASN A 44 -2.53 -1.21 -8.09
N TYR A 45 -3.34 -2.25 -8.00
CA TYR A 45 -4.63 -2.38 -8.63
C TYR A 45 -5.69 -2.38 -7.52
N VAL A 46 -6.61 -1.44 -7.57
CA VAL A 46 -7.56 -1.20 -6.47
C VAL A 46 -8.98 -1.27 -6.97
N LYS A 47 -9.76 -2.14 -6.36
CA LYS A 47 -11.22 -2.15 -6.41
C LYS A 47 -11.74 -1.44 -5.17
N LEU A 48 -12.51 -0.37 -5.37
CA LEU A 48 -13.11 0.41 -4.31
C LEU A 48 -14.51 -0.13 -4.00
N ARG A 49 -14.93 0.04 -2.76
CA ARG A 49 -16.32 -0.16 -2.37
C ARG A 49 -17.17 0.99 -2.89
N ALA A 50 -18.43 0.69 -3.23
CA ALA A 50 -19.42 1.73 -3.48
C ALA A 50 -19.58 2.65 -2.24
N GLN A 51 -19.68 2.05 -1.06
CA GLN A 51 -19.71 2.74 0.24
C GLN A 51 -18.56 2.24 1.12
N ALA A 52 -17.83 3.16 1.74
CA ALA A 52 -16.77 2.84 2.67
C ALA A 52 -17.32 2.13 3.92
N GLN A 53 -16.61 1.13 4.40
CA GLN A 53 -17.01 0.31 5.54
C GLN A 53 -16.06 0.56 6.72
N TYR A 54 -16.33 1.61 7.48
CA TYR A 54 -15.62 1.89 8.73
C TYR A 54 -16.13 0.97 9.85
N ALA A 55 -15.24 0.61 10.78
CA ALA A 55 -15.63 -0.12 11.97
C ALA A 55 -16.50 0.77 12.88
N PRO A 56 -17.42 0.22 13.69
CA PRO A 56 -18.28 1.02 14.58
C PRO A 56 -17.52 1.93 15.56
N SER A 57 -16.27 1.58 15.90
CA SER A 57 -15.38 2.39 16.73
C SER A 57 -14.76 3.59 16.02
N GLU A 58 -14.75 3.58 14.69
CA GLU A 58 -14.19 4.63 13.83
C GLU A 58 -15.28 5.66 13.53
N LYS A 59 -15.21 6.83 14.18
CA LYS A 59 -16.22 7.88 14.08
C LYS A 59 -16.06 8.74 12.83
N GLU A 60 -16.05 8.09 11.67
CA GLU A 60 -15.93 8.72 10.37
C GLU A 60 -17.31 9.03 9.79
N PRO A 61 -17.49 10.18 9.10
CA PRO A 61 -18.73 10.43 8.38
C PRO A 61 -18.87 9.45 7.21
N GLU A 62 -20.11 9.16 6.83
CA GLU A 62 -20.44 8.37 5.64
C GLU A 62 -19.65 8.89 4.43
N ALA A 63 -19.17 7.95 3.63
CA ALA A 63 -18.31 8.22 2.50
C ALA A 63 -18.40 7.07 1.49
N THR A 64 -18.30 7.39 0.22
CA THR A 64 -17.97 6.42 -0.82
C THR A 64 -16.58 5.84 -0.59
N GLY A 65 -16.27 4.70 -1.21
CA GLY A 65 -14.92 4.14 -1.15
C GLY A 65 -13.87 5.11 -1.73
N LEU A 66 -14.22 5.86 -2.78
CA LEU A 66 -13.33 6.86 -3.37
C LEU A 66 -13.02 8.01 -2.40
N GLU A 67 -14.03 8.56 -1.73
CA GLU A 67 -13.81 9.63 -0.74
C GLU A 67 -12.95 9.17 0.43
N ALA A 68 -13.19 7.96 0.95
CA ALA A 68 -12.34 7.35 1.96
C ALA A 68 -10.90 7.15 1.46
N MET A 69 -10.72 6.67 0.22
CA MET A 69 -9.40 6.54 -0.39
C MET A 69 -8.69 7.90 -0.56
N MET A 70 -9.43 8.97 -0.86
CA MET A 70 -8.88 10.33 -0.92
C MET A 70 -8.46 10.84 0.46
N ARG A 71 -9.22 10.55 1.53
CA ARG A 71 -8.83 10.86 2.92
C ARG A 71 -7.53 10.15 3.32
N TYR A 72 -7.39 8.88 2.95
CA TYR A 72 -6.13 8.16 3.10
C TYR A 72 -5.00 8.79 2.28
N SER A 73 -5.27 9.17 1.03
CA SER A 73 -4.27 9.69 0.09
C SER A 73 -3.71 11.05 0.52
N SER A 74 -4.51 11.89 1.18
CA SER A 74 -4.07 13.20 1.68
C SER A 74 -3.01 13.11 2.77
N VAL A 75 -2.96 11.99 3.50
CA VAL A 75 -1.93 11.70 4.51
C VAL A 75 -0.82 10.83 3.94
N SER A 76 -1.16 9.74 3.25
CA SER A 76 -0.16 8.78 2.77
C SER A 76 0.80 9.34 1.73
N THR A 77 0.35 10.27 0.88
CA THR A 77 1.20 10.90 -0.14
C THR A 77 2.36 11.71 0.44
N PRO A 78 2.14 12.69 1.33
CA PRO A 78 3.26 13.41 1.94
C PRO A 78 4.16 12.50 2.79
N ARG A 79 3.62 11.43 3.41
CA ARG A 79 4.46 10.45 4.14
C ARG A 79 5.33 9.61 3.23
N ALA A 80 4.80 9.19 2.08
CA ALA A 80 5.61 8.53 1.06
C ALA A 80 6.73 9.45 0.56
N ALA A 81 6.42 10.72 0.31
CA ALA A 81 7.43 11.71 -0.09
C ALA A 81 8.52 11.93 0.97
N ALA A 82 8.17 11.90 2.26
CA ALA A 82 9.12 12.07 3.36
C ALA A 82 10.19 10.97 3.43
N VAL A 83 9.87 9.76 2.94
CA VAL A 83 10.83 8.64 2.82
C VAL A 83 11.46 8.55 1.42
N GLY A 84 11.38 9.61 0.61
CA GLY A 84 11.93 9.65 -0.75
C GLY A 84 11.06 8.96 -1.80
N GLY A 85 9.86 8.51 -1.43
CA GLY A 85 8.89 7.92 -2.34
C GLY A 85 8.20 8.96 -3.23
N ALA A 86 7.70 8.52 -4.39
CA ALA A 86 6.92 9.35 -5.29
C ALA A 86 5.83 8.53 -5.97
N PHE A 87 4.64 9.12 -6.15
CA PHE A 87 3.62 8.52 -7.02
C PHE A 87 3.85 8.98 -8.46
N LEU A 88 4.23 8.03 -9.32
CA LEU A 88 4.45 8.26 -10.75
C LEU A 88 3.12 8.38 -11.51
N LEU A 89 2.10 7.65 -11.06
CA LEU A 89 0.75 7.69 -11.61
C LEU A 89 -0.26 7.35 -10.53
N THR A 90 -1.35 8.12 -10.46
CA THR A 90 -2.58 7.76 -9.76
C THR A 90 -3.73 8.10 -10.70
N GLY A 91 -4.53 7.11 -11.09
CA GLY A 91 -5.61 7.36 -12.04
C GLY A 91 -6.63 6.24 -12.14
N PHE A 92 -7.75 6.54 -12.80
CA PHE A 92 -8.79 5.58 -13.07
C PHE A 92 -8.34 4.54 -14.11
N HIS A 93 -8.59 3.27 -13.81
CA HIS A 93 -8.33 2.17 -14.74
C HIS A 93 -9.18 2.32 -16.01
N GLN A 94 -8.57 2.13 -17.18
CA GLN A 94 -9.20 2.32 -18.50
C GLN A 94 -9.46 1.00 -19.26
N GLY A 95 -9.32 -0.15 -18.60
CA GLY A 95 -9.47 -1.46 -19.23
C GLY A 95 -8.14 -2.16 -19.51
N ALA A 96 -8.23 -3.47 -19.78
CA ALA A 96 -7.11 -4.28 -20.20
C ALA A 96 -6.93 -4.22 -21.72
N VAL A 97 -5.69 -3.95 -22.18
CA VAL A 97 -5.33 -4.03 -23.61
C VAL A 97 -4.93 -5.47 -23.99
N ILE A 98 -4.28 -6.20 -23.07
CA ILE A 98 -3.86 -7.60 -23.20
C ILE A 98 -4.22 -8.32 -21.91
N GLY A 99 -4.71 -9.56 -22.02
CA GLY A 99 -5.15 -10.37 -20.89
C GLY A 99 -6.67 -10.30 -20.66
N PRO A 100 -7.19 -11.00 -19.64
CA PRO A 100 -8.61 -10.97 -19.33
C PRO A 100 -9.04 -9.56 -18.90
N ALA A 101 -10.30 -9.22 -19.17
CA ALA A 101 -10.89 -8.00 -18.65
C ALA A 101 -10.84 -8.01 -17.12
N THR A 102 -10.50 -6.87 -16.54
CA THR A 102 -10.47 -6.63 -15.09
C THR A 102 -11.38 -5.46 -14.75
N ASP A 103 -11.91 -5.43 -13.54
CA ASP A 103 -12.87 -4.43 -13.06
C ASP A 103 -12.29 -3.48 -12.02
N TRP A 104 -10.96 -3.33 -12.00
CA TRP A 104 -10.27 -2.36 -11.15
C TRP A 104 -10.81 -0.94 -11.37
N ASP A 105 -10.84 -0.14 -10.30
CA ASP A 105 -11.26 1.26 -10.35
C ASP A 105 -10.05 2.20 -10.46
N LEU A 106 -8.96 1.90 -9.71
CA LEU A 106 -7.75 2.71 -9.70
C LEU A 106 -6.49 1.89 -10.00
N ILE A 107 -5.54 2.56 -10.67
CA ILE A 107 -4.15 2.14 -10.80
C ILE A 107 -3.27 3.18 -10.08
N ILE A 108 -2.40 2.71 -9.19
CA ILE A 108 -1.45 3.55 -8.45
C ILE A 108 -0.05 2.99 -8.62
N ILE A 109 0.88 3.81 -9.13
CA ILE A 109 2.28 3.45 -9.34
C ILE A 109 3.12 4.32 -8.41
N GLY A 110 3.72 3.67 -7.41
CA GLY A 110 4.69 4.28 -6.50
C GLY A 110 6.12 3.91 -6.86
N HIS A 111 7.05 4.84 -6.66
CA HIS A 111 8.49 4.64 -6.73
C HIS A 111 9.11 4.92 -5.37
N PHE A 112 10.07 4.10 -4.93
CA PHE A 112 10.87 4.32 -3.73
C PHE A 112 12.36 4.07 -4.01
N PRO A 113 13.29 4.79 -3.36
CA PRO A 113 14.72 4.66 -3.66
C PRO A 113 15.30 3.30 -3.28
N THR A 114 14.87 2.74 -2.15
CA THR A 114 15.34 1.44 -1.65
C THR A 114 14.20 0.62 -1.01
N PRO A 115 14.37 -0.69 -0.77
CA PRO A 115 13.40 -1.48 -0.02
C PRO A 115 13.25 -0.99 1.43
N ALA A 116 14.33 -0.46 2.03
CA ALA A 116 14.31 0.09 3.39
C ALA A 116 13.43 1.35 3.49
N ASP A 117 13.50 2.23 2.49
CA ASP A 117 12.65 3.42 2.41
C ASP A 117 11.17 3.01 2.23
N TYR A 118 10.91 2.01 1.39
CA TYR A 118 9.56 1.49 1.18
C TYR A 118 8.97 0.90 2.48
N LEU A 119 9.75 0.10 3.22
CA LEU A 119 9.34 -0.45 4.51
C LEU A 119 9.14 0.63 5.57
N SER A 120 9.96 1.69 5.55
CA SER A 120 9.86 2.80 6.51
C SER A 120 8.52 3.51 6.43
N LEU A 121 7.91 3.58 5.25
CA LEU A 121 6.56 4.14 5.08
C LEU A 121 5.51 3.37 5.90
N PHE A 122 5.59 2.04 5.96
CA PHE A 122 4.60 1.20 6.63
C PHE A 122 4.71 1.19 8.16
N VAL A 123 5.78 1.78 8.70
CA VAL A 123 5.96 2.01 10.14
C VAL A 123 5.87 3.48 10.53
N ASP A 124 5.62 4.37 9.56
CA ASP A 124 5.34 5.77 9.85
C ASP A 124 4.01 5.88 10.65
N PRO A 125 4.02 6.53 11.83
CA PRO A 125 2.83 6.61 12.68
C PRO A 125 1.65 7.32 12.04
N ASP A 126 1.89 8.36 11.23
CA ASP A 126 0.82 9.13 10.57
C ASP A 126 0.24 8.31 9.41
N TYR A 127 1.08 7.55 8.70
CA TYR A 127 0.64 6.61 7.67
C TYR A 127 -0.24 5.50 8.27
N GLN A 128 0.18 4.93 9.40
CA GLN A 128 -0.61 3.94 10.15
C GLN A 128 -1.91 4.54 10.69
N ALA A 129 -1.88 5.75 11.23
CA ALA A 129 -3.06 6.43 11.75
C ALA A 129 -4.13 6.69 10.67
N ALA A 130 -3.73 6.88 9.40
CA ALA A 130 -4.65 7.07 8.28
C ALA A 130 -5.13 5.74 7.63
N PHE A 131 -4.56 4.61 8.03
CA PHE A 131 -4.77 3.33 7.34
C PHE A 131 -6.22 2.80 7.46
N HIS A 132 -6.98 3.20 8.48
CA HIS A 132 -8.40 2.84 8.61
C HIS A 132 -9.23 3.31 7.41
N HIS A 133 -8.90 4.48 6.84
CA HIS A 133 -9.54 4.98 5.63
C HIS A 133 -9.31 4.07 4.42
N ARG A 134 -8.07 3.59 4.21
CA ARG A 134 -7.75 2.62 3.15
C ARG A 134 -8.52 1.32 3.36
N ARG A 135 -8.52 0.79 4.58
CA ARG A 135 -9.24 -0.43 4.92
C ARG A 135 -10.75 -0.31 4.64
N ALA A 136 -11.36 0.82 5.01
CA ALA A 136 -12.78 1.08 4.78
C ALA A 136 -13.10 1.25 3.28
N ALA A 137 -12.20 1.88 2.52
CA ALA A 137 -12.38 2.20 1.11
C ALA A 137 -12.36 0.99 0.17
N VAL A 138 -11.58 -0.03 0.52
CA VAL A 138 -11.10 -1.04 -0.43
C VAL A 138 -11.92 -2.32 -0.37
N GLU A 139 -12.34 -2.79 -1.53
CA GLU A 139 -12.87 -4.14 -1.70
C GLU A 139 -11.76 -5.15 -1.91
N THR A 140 -10.92 -4.89 -2.91
CA THR A 140 -9.81 -5.74 -3.30
C THR A 140 -8.61 -4.87 -3.62
N TRP A 141 -7.46 -5.19 -3.05
CA TRP A 141 -6.18 -4.55 -3.37
C TRP A 141 -5.19 -5.61 -3.80
N HIS A 142 -4.67 -5.46 -5.01
CA HIS A 142 -3.56 -6.25 -5.48
C HIS A 142 -2.35 -5.35 -5.69
N ALA A 143 -1.22 -5.69 -5.09
CA ALA A 143 0.02 -4.95 -5.25
C ALA A 143 1.13 -5.90 -5.72
N VAL A 144 1.90 -5.44 -6.69
CA VAL A 144 3.11 -6.11 -7.17
C VAL A 144 4.25 -5.12 -7.18
N LEU A 145 5.47 -5.63 -7.08
CA LEU A 145 6.69 -4.81 -7.08
C LEU A 145 7.68 -5.30 -8.12
N SER A 146 8.55 -4.38 -8.55
CA SER A 146 9.73 -4.68 -9.36
C SER A 146 10.91 -3.86 -8.83
N THR A 147 12.11 -4.45 -8.89
CA THR A 147 13.37 -3.83 -8.49
C THR A 147 14.19 -3.26 -9.66
N GLY A 148 13.57 -3.07 -10.82
CA GLY A 148 14.29 -2.77 -12.07
C GLY A 148 15.08 -3.98 -12.59
N ASN A 149 15.82 -3.79 -13.69
CA ASN A 149 16.72 -4.82 -14.17
C ASN A 149 17.90 -4.90 -13.20
N ALA A 150 18.03 -6.04 -12.50
CA ALA A 150 19.27 -6.36 -11.79
C ALA A 150 20.43 -6.19 -12.77
N ALA A 151 21.40 -5.34 -12.41
CA ALA A 151 22.67 -5.26 -13.13
C ALA A 151 23.48 -6.54 -12.89
#